data_AF-A0AA94JTR8-F1
#
_entry.id   AF-A0AA94JTR8-F1
#
_cell.length_a   1.000
_cell.length_b   1.000
_cell.length_c   1.000
_cell.angle_alpha   90.00
_cell.angle_beta   90.00
_cell.angle_gamma   90.00
#
_symmetry.space_group_name_H-M   'P 1'
#
loop_
_entity.id
_entity.type
_entity.pdbx_description
1 polymer ?
#
loop_
_entity_poly.entity_id
_entity_poly.type
_entity_poly.pdbx_seq_one_letter_code
_entity_poly.pdbx_strand_id
1 'polypeptide(L)'
;MEKYLALKASAGSGKTFALTVRYITLLLLGAKPNEILTLTFTNKAAAEMTQRVLNTLQTLGDDKSYLGEISRVSNLNEDEILSKKSNLLNLFSNSSLSIYTIDKFVNKILKEFGGYAGVSDDFEILSDDEELLGYNFLNSLDESSFK
;
A
#
# COMPACT_ATOMS: atom_id res chain seq x y z
N MET A 1 -10.04 -13.63 -11.81
CA MET A 1 -8.84 -12.79 -11.58
C MET A 1 -7.59 -13.65 -11.62
N GLU A 2 -6.52 -13.19 -12.29
CA GLU A 2 -5.23 -13.88 -12.28
C GLU A 2 -4.57 -13.86 -10.89
N LYS A 3 -4.01 -15.02 -10.49
CA LYS A 3 -3.34 -15.20 -9.21
C LYS A 3 -2.07 -14.34 -9.10
N TYR A 4 -1.25 -14.33 -10.16
CA TYR A 4 -0.04 -13.53 -10.24
C TYR A 4 -0.17 -12.57 -11.42
N LEU A 5 -0.02 -11.27 -11.16
CA LEU A 5 -0.13 -10.22 -12.16
C LEU A 5 1.04 -9.24 -12.01
N ALA A 6 1.79 -9.05 -13.08
CA ALA A 6 2.87 -8.06 -13.14
C ALA A 6 2.49 -6.97 -14.14
N LEU A 7 2.42 -5.72 -13.67
CA LEU A 7 2.07 -4.58 -14.52
C LEU A 7 3.33 -3.79 -14.85
N LYS A 8 3.79 -3.91 -16.10
CA LYS A 8 4.82 -3.01 -16.63
C LYS A 8 4.16 -1.75 -17.13
N ALA A 9 4.61 -0.61 -16.63
CA ALA A 9 3.92 0.64 -16.91
C ALA A 9 4.83 1.86 -16.74
N SER A 10 4.79 2.76 -17.72
CA SER A 10 5.47 4.06 -17.71
C SER A 10 4.74 5.07 -16.80
N ALA A 11 5.29 6.27 -16.62
CA ALA A 11 4.56 7.35 -15.96
C ALA A 11 3.21 7.60 -16.68
N GLY A 12 2.13 7.83 -15.93
CA GLY A 12 0.80 8.09 -16.48
C GLY A 12 0.03 6.90 -17.05
N SER A 13 0.60 5.69 -17.10
CA SER A 13 -0.03 4.55 -17.79
C SER A 13 -1.02 3.73 -16.95
N GLY A 14 -1.67 4.34 -15.95
CA GLY A 14 -2.79 3.70 -15.23
C GLY A 14 -2.44 2.64 -14.17
N LYS A 15 -1.18 2.52 -13.70
CA LYS A 15 -0.82 1.57 -12.61
C LYS A 15 -1.71 1.71 -11.38
N THR A 16 -1.89 2.94 -10.94
CA THR A 16 -2.64 3.24 -9.73
C THR A 16 -4.12 2.93 -9.91
N PHE A 17 -4.66 3.15 -11.11
CA PHE A 17 -6.02 2.74 -11.47
C PHE A 17 -6.16 1.21 -11.37
N ALA A 18 -5.24 0.45 -11.98
CA ALA A 18 -5.28 -1.00 -11.97
C ALA A 18 -5.12 -1.59 -10.54
N LEU A 19 -4.27 -0.98 -9.70
CA LEU A 19 -4.13 -1.37 -8.29
C LEU A 19 -5.42 -1.12 -7.50
N THR A 20 -6.07 0.03 -7.68
CA THR A 20 -7.36 0.34 -7.04
C THR A 20 -8.45 -0.62 -7.48
N VAL A 21 -8.57 -0.89 -8.77
CA VAL A 21 -9.50 -1.90 -9.32
C VAL A 21 -9.26 -3.26 -8.66
N ARG A 22 -7.99 -3.70 -8.59
CA ARG A 22 -7.64 -4.99 -7.99
C ARG A 22 -7.99 -5.04 -6.51
N TYR A 23 -7.68 -3.99 -5.74
CA TYR A 23 -8.00 -3.92 -4.31
C TYR A 23 -9.52 -4.03 -4.07
N ILE A 24 -10.32 -3.21 -4.77
CA ILE A 24 -11.79 -3.23 -4.61
C ILE A 24 -12.37 -4.56 -5.07
N THR A 25 -11.81 -5.15 -6.14
CA THR A 25 -12.26 -6.47 -6.59
C THR A 25 -12.01 -7.54 -5.52
N LEU A 26 -10.87 -7.53 -4.83
CA LEU A 26 -10.60 -8.47 -3.73
C LEU A 26 -11.63 -8.31 -2.60
N LEU A 27 -11.99 -7.08 -2.24
CA LEU A 27 -13.06 -6.81 -1.27
C LEU A 27 -14.41 -7.37 -1.73
N LEU A 28 -14.79 -7.16 -2.99
CA LEU A 28 -16.03 -7.68 -3.58
C LEU A 28 -16.11 -9.22 -3.58
N LEU A 29 -14.95 -9.87 -3.70
CA LEU A 29 -14.78 -11.32 -3.63
C LEU A 29 -14.70 -11.85 -2.18
N GLY A 30 -14.87 -10.99 -1.18
CA GLY A 30 -15.04 -11.37 0.23
C GLY A 30 -13.80 -11.23 1.11
N ALA A 31 -12.67 -10.74 0.58
CA ALA A 31 -11.51 -10.44 1.40
C ALA A 31 -11.80 -9.25 2.33
N LYS A 32 -11.29 -9.31 3.56
CA LYS A 32 -11.34 -8.18 4.50
C LYS A 32 -10.18 -7.20 4.23
N PRO A 33 -10.32 -5.91 4.57
CA PRO A 33 -9.25 -4.93 4.34
C PRO A 33 -7.92 -5.27 5.02
N ASN A 34 -7.94 -5.97 6.17
CA ASN A 34 -6.74 -6.41 6.87
C ASN A 34 -6.08 -7.65 6.25
N GLU A 35 -6.80 -8.40 5.40
CA GLU A 35 -6.29 -9.56 4.66
C GLU A 35 -5.59 -9.16 3.35
N ILE A 36 -5.76 -7.91 2.90
CA ILE A 36 -5.13 -7.38 1.68
C ILE A 36 -3.89 -6.56 2.04
N LEU A 37 -2.71 -7.19 1.99
CA LEU A 37 -1.45 -6.50 2.22
C LEU A 37 -1.06 -5.65 0.99
N THR A 38 -0.99 -4.34 1.17
CA THR A 38 -0.52 -3.40 0.16
C THR A 38 0.76 -2.72 0.65
N LEU A 39 1.84 -2.87 -0.11
CA LEU A 39 3.15 -2.31 0.21
C LEU A 39 3.55 -1.22 -0.76
N THR A 40 4.24 -0.20 -0.26
CA THR A 40 4.78 0.91 -1.07
C THR A 40 6.11 1.41 -0.51
N PHE A 41 6.79 2.28 -1.25
CA PHE A 41 8.07 2.86 -0.86
C PHE A 41 7.95 4.07 0.06
N THR A 42 6.85 4.82 0.02
CA THR A 42 6.73 6.07 0.77
C THR A 42 5.44 6.14 1.58
N ASN A 43 5.49 6.79 2.74
CA ASN A 43 4.31 7.04 3.58
C ASN A 43 3.23 7.80 2.80
N LYS A 44 3.65 8.76 1.96
CA LYS A 44 2.75 9.51 1.08
C LYS A 44 2.00 8.60 0.11
N ALA A 45 2.69 7.69 -0.57
CA ALA A 45 2.05 6.75 -1.49
C ALA A 45 1.09 5.78 -0.76
N ALA A 46 1.39 5.42 0.50
CA ALA A 46 0.50 4.57 1.30
C ALA A 46 -0.81 5.31 1.61
N ALA A 47 -0.70 6.56 2.08
CA ALA A 47 -1.84 7.43 2.34
C ALA A 47 -2.65 7.72 1.07
N GLU A 48 -1.98 8.00 -0.05
CA GLU A 48 -2.63 8.18 -1.36
C GLU A 48 -3.39 6.93 -1.81
N MET A 49 -2.82 5.73 -1.59
CA MET A 49 -3.48 4.48 -1.92
C MET A 49 -4.75 4.27 -1.07
N THR A 50 -4.67 4.52 0.24
CA THR A 50 -5.82 4.48 1.15
C THR A 50 -6.93 5.43 0.70
N GLN A 51 -6.59 6.71 0.48
CA GLN A 51 -7.55 7.72 0.09
C GLN A 51 -8.19 7.41 -1.26
N ARG A 52 -7.41 6.87 -2.21
CA ARG A 52 -7.90 6.50 -3.53
C ARG A 52 -8.93 5.38 -3.46
N VAL A 53 -8.66 4.31 -2.70
CA VAL A 53 -9.63 3.22 -2.51
C VAL A 53 -10.90 3.73 -1.86
N LEU A 54 -10.78 4.55 -0.80
CA LEU A 54 -11.93 5.16 -0.14
C LEU A 54 -12.79 5.99 -1.10
N ASN A 55 -12.16 6.91 -1.84
CA ASN A 55 -12.85 7.78 -2.79
C ASN A 55 -13.55 6.96 -3.88
N THR A 56 -12.87 5.96 -4.45
CA THR A 56 -13.46 5.09 -5.48
C THR A 56 -14.62 4.27 -4.92
N LEU A 57 -14.58 3.82 -3.66
CA LEU A 57 -15.74 3.18 -3.02
C LEU A 57 -16.90 4.15 -2.82
N GLN A 58 -16.64 5.42 -2.46
CA GLN A 58 -17.67 6.45 -2.30
C GLN A 58 -18.36 6.79 -3.63
N THR A 59 -17.58 6.93 -4.71
CA THR A 59 -18.08 7.29 -6.05
C THR A 59 -18.34 6.07 -6.94
N LEU A 60 -18.33 4.85 -6.39
CA LEU A 60 -18.58 3.63 -7.15
C LEU A 60 -19.99 3.70 -7.76
N GLY A 61 -20.10 3.60 -9.08
CA GLY A 61 -21.35 3.82 -9.82
C GLY A 61 -21.38 5.14 -10.60
N ASP A 62 -20.76 6.19 -10.08
CA ASP A 62 -20.66 7.48 -10.76
C ASP A 62 -19.52 7.46 -11.79
N ASP A 63 -18.40 6.83 -11.44
CA ASP A 63 -17.28 6.59 -12.35
C ASP A 63 -17.45 5.27 -13.11
N LYS A 64 -17.97 5.38 -14.33
CA LYS A 64 -18.17 4.24 -15.25
C LYS A 64 -16.87 3.52 -15.61
N SER A 65 -15.71 4.19 -15.56
CA SER A 65 -14.43 3.57 -15.91
C SER A 65 -14.01 2.56 -14.85
N TYR A 66 -14.10 2.94 -13.56
CA TYR A 66 -13.85 1.99 -12.47
C TYR A 66 -14.90 0.89 -12.42
N LEU A 67 -16.19 1.24 -12.53
CA LEU A 67 -17.26 0.24 -12.46
C LEU A 67 -17.14 -0.83 -13.55
N GLY A 68 -16.94 -0.41 -14.80
CA GLY A 68 -16.81 -1.33 -15.92
C GLY A 68 -15.58 -2.24 -15.81
N GLU A 69 -14.45 -1.69 -15.38
CA GLU A 69 -13.24 -2.49 -15.21
C GLU A 69 -13.34 -3.46 -14.02
N ILE A 70 -13.94 -3.04 -12.91
CA ILE A 70 -14.20 -3.91 -11.76
C ILE A 70 -15.16 -5.04 -12.16
N SER A 71 -16.24 -4.74 -12.89
CA SER A 71 -17.15 -5.72 -13.47
C SER A 71 -16.40 -6.76 -14.32
N ARG A 72 -15.55 -6.29 -15.24
CA ARG A 72 -14.72 -7.13 -16.10
C ARG A 72 -13.77 -8.05 -15.32
N VAL A 73 -13.09 -7.53 -14.29
CA VAL A 73 -12.05 -8.28 -13.55
C VAL A 73 -12.65 -9.22 -12.50
N SER A 74 -13.76 -8.81 -11.87
CA SER A 74 -14.48 -9.59 -10.87
C SER A 74 -15.40 -10.66 -11.47
N ASN A 75 -15.80 -10.49 -12.73
CA ASN A 75 -16.85 -11.28 -13.38
C ASN A 75 -18.21 -11.21 -12.65
N LEU A 76 -18.46 -10.09 -11.98
CA LEU A 76 -19.74 -9.73 -11.37
C LEU A 76 -20.43 -8.69 -12.25
N ASN A 77 -21.76 -8.70 -12.30
CA ASN A 77 -22.48 -7.64 -13.00
C ASN A 77 -22.48 -6.32 -12.19
N GLU A 78 -22.81 -5.21 -12.84
CA GLU A 78 -22.77 -3.89 -12.21
C GLU A 78 -23.77 -3.78 -11.04
N ASP A 79 -24.96 -4.37 -11.15
CA ASP A 79 -25.96 -4.35 -10.09
C ASP A 79 -25.50 -5.10 -8.83
N GLU A 80 -24.84 -6.25 -9.00
CA GLU A 80 -24.22 -7.01 -7.90
C GLU A 80 -23.14 -6.18 -7.20
N ILE A 81 -22.30 -5.49 -7.97
CA ILE A 81 -21.25 -4.62 -7.41
C ILE A 81 -21.87 -3.48 -6.61
N LEU A 82 -22.85 -2.78 -7.17
CA LEU A 82 -23.50 -1.64 -6.53
C LEU A 82 -24.30 -2.05 -5.30
N SER A 83 -24.93 -3.23 -5.30
CA SER A 83 -25.62 -3.75 -4.13
C SER A 83 -24.71 -3.95 -2.91
N LYS A 84 -23.42 -4.23 -3.14
CA LYS A 84 -22.40 -4.42 -2.08
C LYS A 84 -21.71 -3.12 -1.66
N LYS A 85 -21.83 -2.03 -2.43
CA LYS A 85 -21.12 -0.75 -2.22
C LYS A 85 -21.19 -0.26 -0.77
N SER A 86 -22.39 -0.15 -0.21
CA SER A 86 -22.61 0.41 1.14
C SER A 86 -21.93 -0.44 2.23
N ASN A 87 -22.00 -1.77 2.09
CA ASN A 87 -21.35 -2.68 3.03
C ASN A 87 -19.83 -2.58 2.95
N LEU A 88 -19.27 -2.54 1.73
CA LEU A 88 -17.83 -2.41 1.51
C LEU A 88 -17.28 -1.08 2.01
N LEU A 89 -18.01 0.03 1.80
CA LEU A 89 -17.61 1.33 2.30
C LEU A 89 -17.56 1.35 3.83
N ASN A 90 -18.55 0.75 4.49
CA ASN A 90 -18.58 0.62 5.95
C ASN A 90 -17.44 -0.28 6.47
N LEU A 91 -17.22 -1.42 5.80
CA LEU A 91 -16.14 -2.34 6.14
C LEU A 91 -14.78 -1.64 6.01
N PHE A 92 -14.51 -0.98 4.89
CA PHE A 92 -13.23 -0.32 4.64
C PHE A 92 -12.98 0.83 5.64
N SER A 93 -14.00 1.64 5.94
CA SER A 93 -13.87 2.79 6.84
C SER A 93 -13.65 2.40 8.31
N ASN A 94 -14.17 1.25 8.74
CA ASN A 94 -14.12 0.81 10.15
C ASN A 94 -13.16 -0.37 10.40
N SER A 95 -12.35 -0.75 9.42
CA SER A 95 -11.36 -1.82 9.56
C SER A 95 -9.96 -1.29 9.74
N SER A 96 -9.10 -2.05 10.43
CA SER A 96 -7.66 -1.86 10.34
C SER A 96 -7.19 -2.16 8.91
N LEU A 97 -6.57 -1.19 8.24
CA LEU A 97 -6.07 -1.37 6.87
C LEU A 97 -4.63 -1.89 6.87
N SER A 98 -4.34 -2.92 6.06
CA SER A 98 -2.99 -3.45 5.86
C SER A 98 -2.27 -2.75 4.70
N ILE A 99 -2.20 -1.41 4.73
CA ILE A 99 -1.52 -0.58 3.72
C ILE A 99 -0.30 0.08 4.38
N TYR A 100 0.90 -0.36 4.03
CA TYR A 100 2.14 0.02 4.71
C TYR A 100 3.24 0.43 3.73
N THR A 101 4.25 1.12 4.25
CA THR A 101 5.55 1.10 3.57
C THR A 101 6.22 -0.25 3.80
N ILE A 102 7.17 -0.61 2.94
CA ILE A 102 7.97 -1.83 3.09
C ILE A 102 8.64 -1.85 4.47
N ASP A 103 9.29 -0.75 4.88
CA ASP A 103 10.02 -0.70 6.16
C ASP A 103 9.09 -0.83 7.37
N LYS A 104 7.90 -0.22 7.34
CA LYS A 104 6.90 -0.36 8.42
C LYS A 104 6.42 -1.80 8.53
N PHE A 105 6.22 -2.48 7.40
CA PHE A 105 5.81 -3.88 7.40
C PHE A 105 6.93 -4.79 7.94
N VAL A 106 8.18 -4.59 7.50
CA VAL A 106 9.33 -5.33 8.03
C VAL A 106 9.51 -5.08 9.52
N ASN A 107 9.40 -3.83 9.97
CA ASN A 107 9.48 -3.51 11.39
C ASN A 107 8.38 -4.21 12.21
N LYS A 108 7.15 -4.25 11.69
CA LYS A 108 6.06 -4.99 12.32
C LYS A 108 6.41 -6.49 12.48
N ILE A 109 6.98 -7.11 11.45
CA ILE A 109 7.44 -8.51 11.52
C ILE A 109 8.54 -8.65 12.57
N LEU A 110 9.54 -7.76 12.59
CA LEU A 110 10.64 -7.83 13.55
C LEU A 110 10.17 -7.61 14.99
N LYS A 111 9.16 -6.77 15.23
CA LYS A 111 8.58 -6.64 16.57
C LYS A 111 7.83 -7.89 17.03
N GLU A 112 7.21 -8.61 16.09
CA GLU A 112 6.42 -9.80 16.42
C GLU A 112 7.29 -11.09 16.50
N PHE A 113 8.40 -11.13 15.75
CA PHE A 113 9.25 -12.32 15.63
C PHE A 113 10.74 -12.06 15.93
N GLY A 114 11.09 -10.91 16.52
CA GLY A 114 12.48 -10.48 16.73
C GLY A 114 13.34 -11.47 17.50
N GLY A 115 12.75 -12.16 18.49
CA GLY A 115 13.44 -13.18 19.26
C GLY A 115 14.02 -14.32 18.41
N TYR A 116 13.39 -14.66 17.27
CA TYR A 116 13.92 -15.67 16.33
C TYR A 116 15.12 -15.14 15.51
N ALA A 117 15.18 -13.82 15.32
CA ALA A 117 16.28 -13.15 14.63
C ALA A 117 17.42 -12.75 15.59
N GLY A 118 17.32 -13.07 16.88
CA GLY A 118 18.27 -12.62 17.91
C GLY A 118 18.16 -11.13 18.23
N VAL A 119 17.03 -10.50 17.89
CA VAL A 119 16.74 -9.10 18.16
C VAL A 119 15.74 -9.03 19.32
N SER A 120 16.01 -8.17 20.29
CA SER A 120 15.10 -7.94 21.41
C SER A 120 13.79 -7.29 20.92
N ASP A 121 12.66 -7.57 21.55
CA ASP A 121 11.35 -7.01 21.16
C ASP A 121 11.19 -5.52 21.55
N ASP A 122 12.03 -5.03 22.45
CA ASP A 122 12.15 -3.64 22.89
C ASP A 122 13.10 -2.79 22.04
N PHE A 123 13.52 -3.28 20.87
CA PHE A 123 14.41 -2.52 20.00
C PHE A 123 13.76 -1.20 19.54
N GLU A 124 14.54 -0.12 19.62
CA GLU A 124 14.14 1.18 19.10
C GLU A 124 14.65 1.37 17.67
N ILE A 125 13.81 1.94 16.81
CA ILE A 125 14.27 2.41 15.51
C ILE A 125 14.98 3.73 15.77
N LEU A 126 16.29 3.72 15.65
CA LEU A 126 17.08 4.95 15.70
C LEU A 126 16.80 5.76 14.43
N SER A 127 16.56 7.06 14.59
CA SER A 127 16.68 7.99 13.48
C SER A 127 18.16 8.24 13.21
N ASP A 128 18.50 8.42 11.95
CA ASP A 128 19.82 8.90 11.56
C ASP A 128 20.12 10.23 12.28
N ASP A 129 21.25 10.26 12.98
CA ASP A 129 21.78 11.50 13.55
C ASP A 129 22.45 12.27 12.41
N GLU A 130 21.72 13.21 11.82
CA GLU A 130 22.19 14.00 10.67
C GLU A 130 23.49 14.77 11.00
N GLU A 131 23.68 15.20 12.25
CA GLU A 131 24.91 15.88 12.67
C GLU A 131 26.09 14.92 12.70
N LEU A 132 25.90 13.72 13.28
CA LEU A 132 26.93 12.68 13.30
C LEU A 132 27.26 12.17 11.89
N LEU A 133 26.25 11.97 11.03
CA LEU A 133 26.44 11.59 9.64
C LEU A 133 27.18 12.68 8.86
N GLY A 134 26.82 13.95 9.07
CA GLY A 134 27.50 15.09 8.48
C GLY A 134 28.96 15.17 8.92
N TYR A 135 29.23 15.01 10.22
CA TYR A 135 30.58 14.96 10.77
C TYR A 135 31.41 13.82 10.19
N ASN A 136 30.86 12.60 10.14
CA ASN A 136 31.52 11.44 9.57
C ASN A 136 31.78 11.61 8.07
N PHE A 137 30.83 12.19 7.33
CA PHE A 137 31.01 12.52 5.92
C PHE A 137 32.15 13.53 5.73
N LEU A 138 32.16 14.63 6.48
CA LEU A 138 33.23 15.63 6.41
C LEU A 138 34.60 15.05 6.75
N ASN A 139 34.70 14.16 7.74
CA ASN A 139 35.96 13.48 8.07
C ASN A 139 36.39 12.45 7.04
N SER A 140 35.44 11.89 6.27
CA SER A 140 35.75 10.95 5.19
C SER A 140 36.33 11.65 3.94
N LEU A 141 36.20 12.96 3.87
CA LEU A 141 36.71 13.77 2.77
C LEU A 141 38.17 14.15 3.03
N ASP A 142 39.10 13.46 2.40
CA ASP A 142 40.52 13.83 2.40
C ASP A 142 40.77 15.01 1.43
N GLU A 143 41.64 15.96 1.79
CA GLU A 143 42.01 17.12 0.94
C GLU A 143 42.57 16.69 -0.42
N SER A 144 43.15 15.49 -0.51
CA SER A 144 43.60 14.90 -1.78
C SER A 144 42.47 14.54 -2.74
N SER A 145 41.22 14.46 -2.26
CA SER A 145 40.05 14.07 -3.06
C SER A 145 39.46 15.22 -3.87
N PHE A 146 39.94 16.45 -3.65
CA PHE A 146 39.44 17.69 -4.28
C PHE A 146 40.45 18.36 -5.24
N LYS A 147 41.56 17.68 -5.56
CA LYS A 147 42.54 18.15 -6.55
C LYS A 147 42.24 17.65 -7.96
#